data_AF-A0A6N7PNU6-F1
#
_entry.id   AF-A0A6N7PNU6-F1
#
_cell.length_a   1.000
_cell.length_b   1.000
_cell.length_c   1.000
_cell.angle_alpha   90.00
_cell.angle_beta   90.00
_cell.angle_gamma   90.00
#
_symmetry.space_group_name_H-M   'P 1'
#
loop_
_entity.id
_entity.type
_entity.pdbx_description
1 polymer ?
#
loop_
_entity_poly.entity_id
_entity_poly.type
_entity_poly.pdbx_seq_one_letter_code
_entity_poly.pdbx_strand_id
1 'polypeptide(L)'
;MKRVHHLVALGGLFFGAASLGGGCAVEAPDDTRADVDDDLVNDAIPADELAAHPGRACGVKNLPADELVRVEGEFERIKVVRPPYAFTGPVTIPVYFHVIRKGTGISNGDIPQSQIDAQMTVLNNAFASAGFKFELAAVDRTTNSSWYTMAPDSSAEASAKSTLRKGGSNALNIYTASPGGGLLGWATFPSWYSSTPSEDGVVLLYSSVPGGTASPYNQGDTGTHEVGHWLGLYHTFQGGCAAPGDSVSDTPAEASAASGCPTGRDTCSGGGADPITNFMDYSDDACMNTFSPGQITRMQNQWDTYRATSAPPPPPPPPPPPPPPPGDCAHDKCVTGTALDASACGSVVAAVCAADPYCCSTAWDSQCVSEVSSIGGSNECVASTCAHSPCVTGTKLTKGCDPEGVVTAVCNADPYCCNTSWDSVCVSEVTSIAGKTCP
;
A
#
# COMPACT_ATOMS: atom_id res chain seq x y z
N MET A 1 20.50 33.62 4.06
CA MET A 1 21.82 34.06 3.56
C MET A 1 22.86 32.99 3.87
N LYS A 2 23.08 32.02 2.97
CA LYS A 2 24.13 30.99 3.12
C LYS A 2 25.33 31.41 2.26
N ARG A 3 26.53 31.47 2.86
CA ARG A 3 27.79 31.87 2.20
C ARG A 3 28.36 30.70 1.41
N VAL A 4 28.54 30.91 0.10
CA VAL A 4 29.20 30.00 -0.83
C VAL A 4 30.71 30.23 -0.75
N HIS A 5 31.50 29.18 -0.54
CA HIS A 5 32.93 29.20 -0.79
C HIS A 5 33.20 28.42 -2.08
N HIS A 6 33.65 29.15 -3.11
CA HIS A 6 34.18 28.57 -4.34
C HIS A 6 35.61 28.08 -4.12
N LEU A 7 35.89 26.83 -4.49
CA LEU A 7 37.23 26.38 -4.83
C LEU A 7 37.30 26.10 -6.33
N VAL A 8 38.21 26.81 -6.98
CA VAL A 8 38.59 26.64 -8.38
C VAL A 8 39.75 25.66 -8.44
N ALA A 9 39.69 24.67 -9.32
CA ALA A 9 40.86 23.89 -9.75
C ALA A 9 40.85 23.78 -11.29
N LEU A 10 41.92 24.30 -11.89
CA LEU A 10 42.20 24.31 -13.32
C LEU A 10 42.96 23.04 -13.75
N GLY A 11 42.57 22.49 -14.91
CA GLY A 11 43.51 22.18 -15.99
C GLY A 11 43.98 20.72 -16.18
N GLY A 12 43.73 20.17 -17.37
CA GLY A 12 44.45 19.02 -17.91
C GLY A 12 43.79 18.40 -19.16
N LEU A 13 44.40 18.62 -20.34
CA LEU A 13 43.92 18.31 -21.69
C LEU A 13 44.40 16.94 -22.24
N PHE A 14 43.57 16.33 -23.11
CA PHE A 14 43.82 15.47 -24.30
C PHE A 14 44.60 14.14 -24.20
N PHE A 15 43.99 13.03 -24.68
CA PHE A 15 44.09 12.53 -26.08
C PHE A 15 43.19 11.29 -26.26
N GLY A 16 42.54 11.16 -27.43
CA GLY A 16 41.72 10.02 -27.79
C GLY A 16 42.47 8.91 -28.52
N ALA A 17 41.82 7.74 -28.67
CA ALA A 17 42.00 6.81 -29.78
C ALA A 17 40.82 5.82 -29.81
N ALA A 18 40.39 5.51 -31.03
CA ALA A 18 39.19 4.76 -31.37
C ALA A 18 39.42 3.24 -31.48
N SER A 19 38.32 2.50 -31.28
CA SER A 19 37.84 1.28 -31.98
C SER A 19 38.78 0.09 -32.22
N LEU A 20 38.34 -1.11 -31.84
CA LEU A 20 38.15 -2.30 -32.71
C LEU A 20 37.71 -3.55 -31.91
N GLY A 21 36.89 -4.39 -32.55
CA GLY A 21 36.47 -5.74 -32.12
C GLY A 21 34.95 -5.82 -31.92
N GLY A 22 34.13 -6.29 -32.86
CA GLY A 22 34.15 -7.64 -33.44
C GLY A 22 33.52 -8.59 -32.40
N GLY A 23 32.22 -8.82 -32.38
CA GLY A 23 31.44 -9.47 -33.43
C GLY A 23 31.38 -10.97 -33.13
N CYS A 24 30.51 -11.39 -32.21
CA CYS A 24 30.23 -12.79 -31.92
C CYS A 24 28.98 -13.23 -32.70
N ALA A 25 29.13 -14.28 -33.50
CA ALA A 25 28.02 -15.06 -34.03
C ALA A 25 28.08 -16.45 -33.41
N VAL A 26 26.95 -16.95 -32.91
CA VAL A 26 26.60 -18.38 -32.98
C VAL A 26 25.09 -18.56 -32.75
N GLU A 27 24.52 -19.35 -33.66
CA GLU A 27 23.15 -19.84 -33.72
C GLU A 27 22.87 -20.87 -32.60
N ALA A 28 21.60 -20.97 -32.21
CA ALA A 28 21.03 -22.13 -31.50
C ALA A 28 20.90 -23.33 -32.49
N PRO A 29 20.71 -24.59 -32.02
CA PRO A 29 19.33 -25.02 -31.74
C PRO A 29 19.12 -26.19 -30.73
N ASP A 30 17.85 -26.29 -30.31
CA ASP A 30 16.99 -27.48 -30.08
C ASP A 30 16.97 -28.33 -28.78
N ASP A 31 15.80 -28.24 -28.15
CA ASP A 31 14.89 -29.24 -27.53
C ASP A 31 15.37 -30.27 -26.48
N THR A 32 14.73 -30.25 -25.30
CA THR A 32 13.89 -31.36 -24.77
C THR A 32 13.33 -31.07 -23.35
N ARG A 33 12.05 -30.68 -23.31
CA ARG A 33 10.92 -31.16 -22.45
C ARG A 33 11.17 -31.66 -21.00
N ALA A 34 10.57 -30.98 -20.01
CA ALA A 34 9.68 -31.56 -18.96
C ALA A 34 9.28 -30.52 -17.88
N ASP A 35 8.00 -30.14 -17.93
CA ASP A 35 7.06 -29.78 -16.85
C ASP A 35 7.59 -29.48 -15.43
N VAL A 36 7.55 -28.19 -15.05
CA VAL A 36 7.03 -27.71 -13.76
C VAL A 36 6.34 -26.36 -14.02
N ASP A 37 5.04 -26.31 -13.79
CA ASP A 37 4.23 -25.10 -13.80
C ASP A 37 4.61 -24.25 -12.57
N ASP A 38 5.33 -23.15 -12.81
CA ASP A 38 5.78 -22.15 -11.83
C ASP A 38 5.26 -20.76 -12.24
N ASP A 39 4.04 -20.70 -12.78
CA ASP A 39 3.36 -19.43 -13.06
C ASP A 39 2.72 -18.91 -11.77
N LEU A 40 3.50 -18.28 -10.88
CA LEU A 40 3.10 -17.20 -9.97
C LEU A 40 4.32 -16.55 -9.26
N VAL A 41 5.39 -16.23 -9.98
CA VAL A 41 6.45 -15.33 -9.47
C VAL A 41 7.18 -14.67 -10.64
N ASN A 42 6.60 -13.58 -11.14
CA ASN A 42 7.31 -12.41 -11.70
C ASN A 42 6.27 -11.45 -12.29
N ASP A 43 5.45 -10.84 -11.42
CA ASP A 43 4.85 -9.56 -11.79
C ASP A 43 5.97 -8.52 -11.67
N ALA A 44 6.75 -8.42 -12.73
CA ALA A 44 7.64 -7.29 -12.95
C ALA A 44 6.82 -6.00 -12.82
N ILE A 45 7.37 -5.02 -12.09
CA ILE A 45 6.89 -3.63 -12.10
C ILE A 45 6.58 -3.28 -13.57
N PRO A 46 5.37 -2.80 -13.89
CA PRO A 46 5.02 -2.41 -15.25
C PRO A 46 6.12 -1.54 -15.84
N ALA A 47 6.60 -1.92 -17.02
CA ALA A 47 7.71 -1.25 -17.68
C ALA A 47 7.42 0.23 -18.02
N ASP A 48 6.17 0.69 -17.89
CA ASP A 48 5.79 2.07 -18.16
C ASP A 48 6.28 3.06 -17.09
N GLU A 49 6.48 2.62 -15.84
CA GLU A 49 6.92 3.49 -14.75
C GLU A 49 8.45 3.68 -14.75
N LEU A 50 9.21 2.63 -15.07
CA LEU A 50 10.67 2.72 -15.25
C LEU A 50 11.06 3.40 -16.58
N ALA A 51 10.24 3.28 -17.63
CA ALA A 51 10.57 3.82 -18.94
C ALA A 51 10.41 5.35 -19.04
N ALA A 52 9.66 5.97 -18.14
CA ALA A 52 9.37 7.41 -18.18
C ALA A 52 10.47 8.30 -17.55
N HIS A 53 11.37 7.74 -16.73
CA HIS A 53 12.38 8.51 -15.99
C HIS A 53 13.81 8.01 -16.21
N PRO A 54 14.71 8.79 -16.82
CA PRO A 54 16.14 8.50 -16.80
C PRO A 54 16.69 8.80 -15.40
N GLY A 55 16.48 7.91 -14.44
CA GLY A 55 16.86 8.16 -13.05
C GLY A 55 16.46 7.04 -12.09
N ARG A 56 16.82 7.24 -10.82
CA ARG A 56 16.38 6.37 -9.72
C ARG A 56 15.02 6.88 -9.24
N ALA A 57 14.08 5.98 -8.91
CA ALA A 57 12.68 6.34 -8.65
C ALA A 57 12.14 5.72 -7.35
N CYS A 58 11.03 6.25 -6.86
CA CYS A 58 10.20 5.62 -5.85
C CYS A 58 9.55 4.34 -6.41
N GLY A 59 9.34 3.35 -5.55
CA GLY A 59 8.72 2.06 -5.87
C GLY A 59 7.37 1.85 -5.18
N VAL A 60 6.76 2.90 -4.63
CA VAL A 60 5.37 2.83 -4.14
C VAL A 60 4.46 2.50 -5.31
N LYS A 61 3.61 1.50 -5.15
CA LYS A 61 2.63 1.14 -6.17
C LYS A 61 1.66 2.30 -6.40
N ASN A 62 1.58 2.76 -7.65
CA ASN A 62 0.47 3.60 -8.05
C ASN A 62 -0.82 2.79 -7.98
N LEU A 63 -1.84 3.36 -7.32
CA LEU A 63 -3.17 2.77 -7.29
C LEU A 63 -3.79 2.89 -8.70
N PRO A 64 -4.27 1.78 -9.30
CA PRO A 64 -5.12 1.83 -10.48
C PRO A 64 -6.31 2.77 -10.27
N ALA A 65 -6.85 3.35 -11.35
CA ALA A 65 -7.85 4.41 -11.23
C ALA A 65 -9.12 3.96 -10.47
N ASP A 66 -9.55 2.72 -10.64
CA ASP A 66 -10.68 2.12 -9.93
C ASP A 66 -10.37 1.87 -8.45
N GLU A 67 -9.15 1.41 -8.14
CA GLU A 67 -8.69 1.26 -6.75
C GLU A 67 -8.56 2.61 -6.05
N LEU A 68 -8.03 3.63 -6.73
CA LEU A 68 -7.94 4.99 -6.20
C LEU A 68 -9.32 5.54 -5.87
N VAL A 69 -10.30 5.37 -6.77
CA VAL A 69 -11.70 5.77 -6.51
C VAL A 69 -12.28 5.04 -5.30
N ARG A 70 -12.00 3.73 -5.15
CA ARG A 70 -12.45 2.95 -4.00
C ARG A 70 -11.84 3.46 -2.69
N VAL A 71 -10.51 3.59 -2.64
CA VAL A 71 -9.78 4.03 -1.44
C VAL A 71 -10.18 5.45 -1.04
N GLU A 72 -10.33 6.37 -2.00
CA GLU A 72 -10.77 7.73 -1.70
C GLU A 72 -12.25 7.78 -1.28
N GLY A 73 -13.11 6.97 -1.90
CA GLY A 73 -14.51 6.87 -1.51
C GLY A 73 -14.69 6.33 -0.09
N GLU A 74 -13.93 5.29 0.27
CA GLU A 74 -13.89 4.76 1.63
C GLU A 74 -13.37 5.81 2.61
N PHE A 75 -12.21 6.42 2.31
CA PHE A 75 -11.61 7.45 3.16
C PHE A 75 -12.57 8.59 3.42
N GLU A 76 -13.26 9.12 2.40
CA GLU A 76 -14.24 10.20 2.57
C GLU A 76 -15.41 9.84 3.49
N ARG A 77 -15.78 8.55 3.59
CA ARG A 77 -16.83 8.08 4.51
C ARG A 77 -16.35 7.95 5.94
N ILE A 78 -15.13 7.46 6.13
CA ILE A 78 -14.59 7.14 7.46
C ILE A 78 -13.66 8.22 8.01
N LYS A 79 -13.37 9.27 7.22
CA LYS A 79 -12.40 10.29 7.60
C LYS A 79 -12.78 10.97 8.90
N VAL A 80 -11.82 11.04 9.80
CA VAL A 80 -11.97 11.79 11.04
C VAL A 80 -11.54 13.22 10.73
N VAL A 81 -12.52 14.09 10.49
CA VAL A 81 -12.24 15.51 10.22
C VAL A 81 -12.08 16.24 11.55
N ARG A 82 -10.85 16.65 11.83
CA ARG A 82 -10.52 17.48 12.99
C ARG A 82 -11.01 18.93 12.82
N PRO A 83 -11.39 19.63 13.90
CA PRO A 83 -11.55 21.09 13.86
C PRO A 83 -10.23 21.79 13.48
N PRO A 84 -10.25 23.03 12.96
CA PRO A 84 -9.08 23.76 12.44
C PRO A 84 -7.87 24.02 13.38
N TYR A 85 -7.78 23.39 14.55
CA TYR A 85 -6.74 23.60 15.57
C TYR A 85 -6.36 22.32 16.33
N ALA A 86 -6.70 21.15 15.79
CA ALA A 86 -6.78 19.95 16.59
C ALA A 86 -5.42 19.27 16.86
N PHE A 87 -4.33 19.68 16.22
CA PHE A 87 -3.00 19.51 16.82
C PHE A 87 -2.71 20.68 17.75
N THR A 88 -3.18 20.55 19.00
CA THR A 88 -2.84 21.47 20.10
C THR A 88 -1.36 21.38 20.50
N GLY A 89 -0.65 20.38 19.98
CA GLY A 89 0.80 20.18 20.00
C GLY A 89 1.18 19.12 18.97
N PRO A 90 2.49 18.92 18.71
CA PRO A 90 2.95 17.94 17.74
C PRO A 90 2.59 16.52 18.17
N VAL A 91 2.17 15.69 17.21
CA VAL A 91 2.03 14.25 17.38
C VAL A 91 3.40 13.60 17.32
N THR A 92 3.80 12.96 18.42
CA THR A 92 5.04 12.19 18.48
C THR A 92 4.83 10.80 17.90
N ILE A 93 5.56 10.48 16.84
CA ILE A 93 5.58 9.19 16.17
C ILE A 93 6.86 8.44 16.58
N PRO A 94 6.77 7.32 17.32
CA PRO A 94 7.93 6.48 17.58
C PRO A 94 8.43 5.86 16.27
N VAL A 95 9.74 5.97 16.03
CA VAL A 95 10.41 5.42 14.85
C VAL A 95 11.32 4.27 15.25
N TYR A 96 11.09 3.11 14.63
CA TYR A 96 11.96 1.95 14.71
C TYR A 96 12.77 1.85 13.42
N PHE A 97 14.09 1.95 13.54
CA PHE A 97 14.98 2.00 12.39
C PHE A 97 15.75 0.69 12.26
N HIS A 98 15.50 -0.03 11.18
CA HIS A 98 16.02 -1.37 10.91
C HIS A 98 17.09 -1.29 9.80
N VAL A 99 18.36 -1.42 10.19
CA VAL A 99 19.47 -1.46 9.23
C VAL A 99 19.67 -2.88 8.74
N ILE A 100 19.22 -3.18 7.53
CA ILE A 100 19.46 -4.48 6.89
C ILE A 100 20.73 -4.37 6.06
N ARG A 101 21.66 -5.31 6.27
CA ARG A 101 23.01 -5.27 5.70
C ARG A 101 23.47 -6.65 5.26
N LYS A 102 24.42 -6.70 4.34
CA LYS A 102 25.09 -7.96 3.92
C LYS A 102 26.42 -8.23 4.63
N GLY A 103 26.81 -7.35 5.56
CA GLY A 103 28.08 -7.40 6.28
C GLY A 103 28.32 -6.09 7.04
N THR A 104 29.48 -5.96 7.68
CA THR A 104 29.84 -4.74 8.42
C THR A 104 30.38 -3.65 7.50
N GLY A 105 30.21 -2.39 7.91
CA GLY A 105 30.69 -1.22 7.17
C GLY A 105 29.76 -0.75 6.05
N ILE A 106 29.87 0.54 5.72
CA ILE A 106 28.90 1.23 4.84
C ILE A 106 28.80 0.62 3.43
N SER A 107 29.88 0.05 2.89
CA SER A 107 29.86 -0.66 1.60
C SER A 107 28.96 -1.89 1.57
N ASN A 108 28.53 -2.36 2.73
CA ASN A 108 27.65 -3.52 2.92
C ASN A 108 26.25 -3.14 3.40
N GLY A 109 25.88 -1.85 3.37
CA GLY A 109 24.59 -1.35 3.86
C GLY A 109 24.57 -0.97 5.34
N ASP A 110 25.69 -1.13 6.05
CA ASP A 110 25.78 -0.87 7.49
C ASP A 110 25.98 0.62 7.78
N ILE A 111 24.93 1.43 7.56
CA ILE A 111 24.99 2.89 7.72
C ILE A 111 25.29 3.31 9.17
N PRO A 112 26.19 4.26 9.43
CA PRO A 112 26.50 4.68 10.80
C PRO A 112 25.33 5.41 11.47
N GLN A 113 25.30 5.42 12.80
CA GLN A 113 24.27 6.11 13.59
C GLN A 113 24.09 7.58 13.17
N SER A 114 25.19 8.25 12.82
CA SER A 114 25.16 9.64 12.36
C SER A 114 24.29 9.87 11.12
N GLN A 115 24.18 8.89 10.21
CA GLN A 115 23.31 8.99 9.04
C GLN A 115 21.84 8.79 9.41
N ILE A 116 21.57 7.90 10.37
CA ILE A 116 20.22 7.70 10.92
C ILE A 116 19.76 8.98 11.63
N ASP A 117 20.59 9.56 12.51
CA ASP A 117 20.27 10.79 13.23
C ASP A 117 20.05 11.98 12.27
N ALA A 118 20.82 12.03 11.19
CA ALA A 118 20.63 13.03 10.15
C ALA A 118 19.29 12.82 9.40
N GLN A 119 18.92 11.59 9.05
CA GLN A 119 17.61 11.30 8.45
C GLN A 119 16.47 11.69 9.39
N MET A 120 16.58 11.38 10.68
CA MET A 120 15.58 11.81 11.69
C MET A 120 15.46 13.32 11.79
N THR A 121 16.57 14.05 11.61
CA THR A 121 16.57 15.52 11.56
C THR A 121 15.85 16.03 10.31
N VAL A 122 16.10 15.43 9.15
CA VAL A 122 15.43 15.78 7.89
C VAL A 122 13.92 15.58 8.01
N LEU A 123 13.48 14.41 8.51
CA LEU A 123 12.06 14.13 8.74
C LEU A 123 11.42 15.15 9.70
N ASN A 124 12.03 15.40 10.85
CA ASN A 124 11.48 16.38 11.79
C ASN A 124 11.39 17.79 11.20
N ASN A 125 12.34 18.20 10.36
CA ASN A 125 12.28 19.51 9.70
C ASN A 125 11.17 19.58 8.64
N ALA A 126 11.03 18.55 7.81
CA ALA A 126 10.07 18.53 6.71
C ALA A 126 8.60 18.48 7.21
N PHE A 127 8.35 17.75 8.30
CA PHE A 127 6.99 17.52 8.82
C PHE A 127 6.61 18.39 10.03
N ALA A 128 7.50 19.25 10.52
CA ALA A 128 7.22 20.11 11.67
C ALA A 128 5.99 21.00 11.46
N SER A 129 5.82 21.57 10.26
CA SER A 129 4.65 22.39 9.91
C SER A 129 3.36 21.59 9.82
N ALA A 130 3.46 20.29 9.53
CA ALA A 130 2.33 19.37 9.52
C ALA A 130 1.91 18.93 10.95
N GLY A 131 2.70 19.27 11.97
CA GLY A 131 2.43 18.91 13.36
C GLY A 131 2.87 17.49 13.71
N PHE A 132 3.77 16.88 12.94
CA PHE A 132 4.37 15.59 13.30
C PHE A 132 5.79 15.77 13.84
N LYS A 133 6.13 14.97 14.85
CA LYS A 133 7.47 14.85 15.41
C LYS A 133 7.87 13.38 15.39
N PHE A 134 9.00 13.06 14.79
CA PHE A 134 9.54 11.71 14.73
C PHE A 134 10.57 11.50 15.83
N GLU A 135 10.36 10.51 16.68
CA GLU A 135 11.23 10.21 17.81
C GLU A 135 11.85 8.82 17.64
N LEU A 136 13.18 8.76 17.54
CA LEU A 136 13.89 7.50 17.35
C LEU A 136 13.76 6.61 18.60
N ALA A 137 12.91 5.59 18.51
CA ALA A 137 12.60 4.69 19.61
C ALA A 137 13.66 3.58 19.74
N ALA A 138 14.10 2.99 18.62
CA ALA A 138 15.20 2.05 18.61
C ALA A 138 15.87 1.96 17.23
N VAL A 139 17.11 1.50 17.24
CA VAL A 139 17.84 1.07 16.04
C VAL A 139 18.25 -0.39 16.24
N ASP A 140 17.99 -1.22 15.25
CA ASP A 140 18.57 -2.56 15.16
C ASP A 140 19.25 -2.79 13.82
N ARG A 141 20.11 -3.81 13.78
CA ARG A 141 20.98 -4.09 12.62
C ARG A 141 20.97 -5.57 12.33
N THR A 142 20.42 -5.94 11.17
CA THR A 142 20.22 -7.34 10.78
C THR A 142 21.11 -7.68 9.60
N THR A 143 22.00 -8.65 9.79
CA THR A 143 22.82 -9.17 8.69
C THR A 143 22.08 -10.28 7.98
N ASN A 144 21.47 -9.97 6.84
CA ASN A 144 20.74 -10.92 6.00
C ASN A 144 20.85 -10.48 4.54
N SER A 145 21.60 -11.23 3.72
CA SER A 145 21.86 -10.86 2.33
C SER A 145 20.63 -10.96 1.42
N SER A 146 19.68 -11.84 1.75
CA SER A 146 18.41 -11.96 1.01
C SER A 146 17.53 -10.74 1.25
N TRP A 147 17.32 -10.38 2.52
CA TRP A 147 16.56 -9.18 2.88
C TRP A 147 17.26 -7.90 2.42
N TYR A 148 18.59 -7.89 2.42
CA TYR A 148 19.36 -6.74 1.94
C TYR A 148 19.06 -6.39 0.49
N THR A 149 18.64 -7.35 -0.34
CA THR A 149 18.26 -7.12 -1.73
C THR A 149 16.76 -7.32 -1.95
N MET A 150 15.94 -7.12 -0.92
CA MET A 150 14.48 -7.22 -1.05
C MET A 150 13.96 -6.25 -2.12
N ALA A 151 12.91 -6.68 -2.82
CA ALA A 151 12.14 -5.86 -3.74
C ALA A 151 10.70 -5.70 -3.23
N PRO A 152 9.93 -4.74 -3.75
CA PRO A 152 8.49 -4.63 -3.44
C PRO A 152 7.77 -5.97 -3.59
N ASP A 153 6.96 -6.33 -2.60
CA ASP A 153 6.16 -7.57 -2.47
C ASP A 153 6.94 -8.88 -2.48
N SER A 154 8.27 -8.81 -2.44
CA SER A 154 9.09 -10.01 -2.40
C SER A 154 8.86 -10.78 -1.09
N SER A 155 8.98 -12.10 -1.14
CA SER A 155 8.99 -12.94 0.06
C SER A 155 10.09 -12.51 1.06
N ALA A 156 11.18 -11.90 0.57
CA ALA A 156 12.23 -11.32 1.39
C ALA A 156 11.77 -10.07 2.15
N GLU A 157 10.99 -9.19 1.53
CA GLU A 157 10.38 -8.03 2.20
C GLU A 157 9.39 -8.50 3.27
N ALA A 158 8.43 -9.34 2.90
CA ALA A 158 7.42 -9.86 3.82
C ALA A 158 8.07 -10.54 5.04
N SER A 159 9.12 -11.35 4.81
CA SER A 159 9.88 -11.99 5.89
C SER A 159 10.61 -10.99 6.78
N ALA A 160 11.22 -9.96 6.20
CA ALA A 160 11.94 -8.93 6.94
C ALA A 160 10.98 -8.11 7.81
N LYS A 161 9.89 -7.62 7.23
CA LYS A 161 8.90 -6.79 7.92
C LYS A 161 8.16 -7.57 9.01
N SER A 162 7.65 -8.76 8.71
CA SER A 162 6.99 -9.62 9.73
C SER A 162 7.91 -9.96 10.91
N THR A 163 9.22 -10.06 10.70
CA THR A 163 10.18 -10.36 11.77
C THR A 163 10.58 -9.13 12.59
N LEU A 164 10.80 -7.99 11.92
CA LEU A 164 11.48 -6.84 12.53
C LEU A 164 10.52 -5.75 13.02
N ARG A 165 9.32 -5.64 12.41
CA ARG A 165 8.35 -4.59 12.69
C ARG A 165 8.02 -4.51 14.19
N LYS A 166 7.96 -3.28 14.71
CA LYS A 166 7.63 -2.96 16.10
C LYS A 166 6.53 -1.90 16.19
N GLY A 167 5.75 -1.97 17.26
CA GLY A 167 4.66 -1.04 17.55
C GLY A 167 3.36 -1.33 16.77
N GLY A 168 2.41 -0.40 16.88
CA GLY A 168 1.10 -0.47 16.23
C GLY A 168 1.00 0.43 14.99
N SER A 169 -0.21 0.85 14.62
CA SER A 169 -0.46 1.74 13.48
C SER A 169 0.13 3.15 13.63
N ASN A 170 0.41 3.54 14.87
CA ASN A 170 1.01 4.81 15.26
C ASN A 170 2.54 4.78 15.29
N ALA A 171 3.19 3.67 14.94
CA ALA A 171 4.64 3.54 14.95
C ALA A 171 5.18 3.38 13.53
N LEU A 172 6.18 4.21 13.19
CA LEU A 172 6.83 4.17 11.88
C LEU A 172 8.01 3.19 11.94
N ASN A 173 8.01 2.21 11.05
CA ASN A 173 9.14 1.30 10.87
C ASN A 173 9.85 1.67 9.57
N ILE A 174 11.13 2.03 9.65
CA ILE A 174 11.98 2.36 8.50
C ILE A 174 13.01 1.25 8.35
N TYR A 175 13.09 0.67 7.15
CA TYR A 175 14.05 -0.38 6.80
C TYR A 175 15.04 0.18 5.79
N THR A 176 16.35 0.02 5.99
CA THR A 176 17.33 0.32 4.94
C THR A 176 17.83 -0.95 4.29
N ALA A 177 17.78 -1.01 2.95
CA ALA A 177 18.21 -2.14 2.13
C ALA A 177 18.88 -1.65 0.82
N SER A 178 19.08 -2.55 -0.14
CA SER A 178 19.68 -2.33 -1.45
C SER A 178 18.86 -3.04 -2.55
N PRO A 179 17.64 -2.54 -2.85
CA PRO A 179 16.64 -3.19 -3.70
C PRO A 179 17.03 -3.41 -5.17
N GLY A 180 18.12 -2.81 -5.66
CA GLY A 180 18.49 -2.87 -7.07
C GLY A 180 17.49 -2.11 -7.96
N GLY A 181 17.48 -2.38 -9.27
CA GLY A 181 16.45 -1.89 -10.19
C GLY A 181 16.35 -0.37 -10.39
N GLY A 182 17.21 0.43 -9.77
CA GLY A 182 17.06 1.89 -9.75
C GLY A 182 16.13 2.42 -8.66
N LEU A 183 15.62 1.57 -7.76
CA LEU A 183 14.72 2.02 -6.69
C LEU A 183 15.46 2.78 -5.58
N LEU A 184 14.85 3.86 -5.12
CA LEU A 184 15.29 4.68 -3.97
C LEU A 184 14.58 4.29 -2.68
N GLY A 185 13.33 3.86 -2.75
CA GLY A 185 12.53 3.50 -1.61
C GLY A 185 11.11 3.12 -2.01
N TRP A 186 10.33 2.65 -1.05
CA TRP A 186 8.88 2.51 -1.17
C TRP A 186 8.24 2.51 0.22
N ALA A 187 6.92 2.65 0.25
CA ALA A 187 6.10 2.70 1.44
C ALA A 187 4.78 1.95 1.25
N THR A 188 4.08 1.72 2.36
CA THR A 188 2.70 1.27 2.36
C THR A 188 1.75 2.41 2.72
N PHE A 189 0.60 2.49 2.05
CA PHE A 189 -0.44 3.47 2.40
C PHE A 189 -1.13 3.15 3.73
N PRO A 190 -1.65 4.18 4.45
CA PRO A 190 -2.38 3.97 5.70
C PRO A 190 -3.61 3.07 5.57
N SER A 191 -4.31 3.15 4.43
CA SER A 191 -5.53 2.37 4.16
C SER A 191 -5.27 0.86 4.14
N TRP A 192 -4.04 0.43 3.85
CA TRP A 192 -3.66 -0.98 3.81
C TRP A 192 -3.39 -1.55 5.20
N TYR A 193 -3.24 -0.71 6.23
CA TYR A 193 -2.83 -1.16 7.56
C TYR A 193 -3.81 -2.20 8.16
N SER A 194 -5.12 -2.05 7.95
CA SER A 194 -6.12 -2.94 8.52
C SER A 194 -6.06 -4.36 7.95
N SER A 195 -5.70 -4.50 6.67
CA SER A 195 -5.63 -5.78 5.96
C SER A 195 -4.25 -6.42 6.07
N THR A 196 -3.18 -5.64 5.98
CA THR A 196 -1.78 -6.13 5.98
C THR A 196 -0.91 -5.40 7.01
N PRO A 197 -1.26 -5.42 8.31
CA PRO A 197 -0.54 -4.67 9.35
C PRO A 197 0.93 -5.09 9.49
N SER A 198 1.29 -6.32 9.09
CA SER A 198 2.68 -6.80 9.12
C SER A 198 3.57 -6.13 8.07
N GLU A 199 2.99 -5.65 6.98
CA GLU A 199 3.72 -5.03 5.86
C GLU A 199 3.91 -3.51 6.05
N ASP A 200 3.26 -2.91 7.04
CA ASP A 200 3.29 -1.46 7.25
C ASP A 200 4.70 -0.93 7.58
N GLY A 201 5.14 0.04 6.79
CA GLY A 201 6.39 0.76 6.98
C GLY A 201 6.96 1.36 5.70
N VAL A 202 8.19 1.82 5.80
CA VAL A 202 8.96 2.47 4.73
C VAL A 202 10.26 1.71 4.51
N VAL A 203 10.58 1.37 3.26
CA VAL A 203 11.89 0.83 2.88
C VAL A 203 12.65 1.92 2.12
N LEU A 204 13.91 2.13 2.49
CA LEU A 204 14.81 3.08 1.85
C LEU A 204 16.03 2.33 1.32
N LEU A 205 16.53 2.80 0.18
CA LEU A 205 17.89 2.50 -0.23
C LEU A 205 18.86 3.06 0.83
N TYR A 206 19.74 2.21 1.37
CA TYR A 206 20.67 2.61 2.42
C TYR A 206 21.56 3.80 2.03
N SER A 207 21.84 4.00 0.74
CA SER A 207 22.71 5.07 0.25
C SER A 207 21.98 6.37 -0.09
N SER A 208 20.65 6.45 0.02
CA SER A 208 19.87 7.69 -0.16
C SER A 208 19.65 8.49 1.12
N VAL A 209 20.00 7.93 2.28
CA VAL A 209 20.03 8.69 3.55
C VAL A 209 21.07 9.82 3.49
N PRO A 210 20.96 10.87 4.35
CA PRO A 210 21.88 12.00 4.35
C PRO A 210 23.35 11.58 4.43
N GLY A 211 24.16 12.08 3.50
CA GLY A 211 25.59 11.75 3.42
C GLY A 211 25.88 10.38 2.83
N GLY A 212 24.88 9.68 2.29
CA GLY A 212 25.05 8.48 1.49
C GLY A 212 25.63 8.76 0.10
N THR A 213 25.80 7.72 -0.70
CA THR A 213 26.44 7.80 -2.02
C THR A 213 25.46 7.93 -3.19
N ALA A 214 24.15 7.87 -2.95
CA ALA A 214 23.12 7.94 -3.99
C ALA A 214 22.83 9.36 -4.50
N SER A 215 23.86 10.19 -4.70
CA SER A 215 23.69 11.53 -5.28
C SER A 215 22.96 11.44 -6.64
N PRO A 216 22.00 12.33 -6.93
CA PRO A 216 21.59 13.53 -6.17
C PRO A 216 20.58 13.30 -5.02
N TYR A 217 20.19 12.06 -4.74
CA TYR A 217 19.16 11.65 -3.78
C TYR A 217 19.73 11.25 -2.41
N ASN A 218 20.72 11.98 -1.90
CA ASN A 218 21.47 11.61 -0.70
C ASN A 218 21.44 12.70 0.38
N GLN A 219 20.40 13.52 0.40
CA GLN A 219 20.15 14.54 1.42
C GLN A 219 18.96 14.19 2.33
N GLY A 220 18.29 13.07 2.05
CA GLY A 220 17.28 12.46 2.92
C GLY A 220 15.84 12.65 2.47
N ASP A 221 15.61 13.27 1.32
CA ASP A 221 14.24 13.56 0.87
C ASP A 221 13.54 12.34 0.28
N THR A 222 14.26 11.29 -0.13
CA THR A 222 13.64 9.97 -0.33
C THR A 222 12.90 9.54 0.94
N GLY A 223 13.53 9.67 2.12
CA GLY A 223 12.86 9.35 3.38
C GLY A 223 11.64 10.24 3.64
N THR A 224 11.71 11.52 3.30
CA THR A 224 10.58 12.44 3.40
C THR A 224 9.43 12.04 2.48
N HIS A 225 9.73 11.70 1.22
CA HIS A 225 8.78 11.26 0.20
C HIS A 225 8.04 9.98 0.61
N GLU A 226 8.78 8.93 0.99
CA GLU A 226 8.18 7.67 1.41
C GLU A 226 7.33 7.81 2.68
N VAL A 227 7.76 8.66 3.63
CA VAL A 227 6.95 8.94 4.82
C VAL A 227 5.69 9.76 4.46
N GLY A 228 5.73 10.57 3.40
CA GLY A 228 4.55 11.22 2.82
C GLY A 228 3.53 10.20 2.34
N HIS A 229 3.95 9.16 1.61
CA HIS A 229 3.10 8.03 1.24
C HIS A 229 2.58 7.24 2.45
N TRP A 230 3.44 6.99 3.44
CA TRP A 230 3.02 6.35 4.69
C TRP A 230 2.00 7.20 5.45
N LEU A 231 1.98 8.52 5.29
CA LEU A 231 0.95 9.43 5.80
C LEU A 231 -0.19 9.69 4.80
N GLY A 232 -0.23 8.96 3.68
CA GLY A 232 -1.36 8.92 2.76
C GLY A 232 -1.38 9.97 1.66
N LEU A 233 -0.23 10.56 1.32
CA LEU A 233 -0.07 11.42 0.14
C LEU A 233 0.21 10.58 -1.10
N TYR A 234 -0.38 10.96 -2.24
CA TYR A 234 -0.01 10.42 -3.54
C TYR A 234 1.10 11.27 -4.18
N HIS A 235 1.67 10.74 -5.26
CA HIS A 235 2.52 11.52 -6.14
C HIS A 235 1.77 12.74 -6.69
N THR A 236 2.43 13.89 -6.86
CA THR A 236 1.79 15.10 -7.40
C THR A 236 1.32 14.94 -8.85
N PHE A 237 1.93 14.02 -9.60
CA PHE A 237 1.55 13.62 -10.96
C PHE A 237 0.53 12.46 -11.00
N GLN A 238 -0.01 12.05 -9.85
CA GLN A 238 -1.03 11.00 -9.80
C GLN A 238 -2.24 11.43 -10.64
N GLY A 239 -2.69 10.56 -11.56
CA GLY A 239 -3.81 10.89 -12.46
C GLY A 239 -3.50 11.92 -13.55
N GLY A 240 -2.26 12.42 -13.63
CA GLY A 240 -1.82 13.40 -14.62
C GLY A 240 -2.61 14.71 -14.55
N CYS A 241 -2.95 15.28 -15.71
CA CYS A 241 -3.71 16.53 -15.79
C CYS A 241 -5.21 16.40 -15.46
N ALA A 242 -5.70 15.19 -15.16
CA ALA A 242 -7.10 14.97 -14.87
C ALA A 242 -7.40 15.09 -13.38
N ALA A 243 -8.50 15.78 -13.04
CA ALA A 243 -9.01 15.77 -11.67
C ALA A 243 -9.50 14.35 -11.28
N PRO A 244 -9.38 13.94 -10.00
CA PRO A 244 -8.93 14.75 -8.86
C PRO A 244 -7.40 14.80 -8.66
N GLY A 245 -6.62 14.22 -9.56
CA GLY A 245 -5.15 14.21 -9.47
C GLY A 245 -4.66 13.40 -8.25
N ASP A 246 -3.83 14.03 -7.44
CA ASP A 246 -3.32 13.50 -6.17
C ASP A 246 -4.31 13.63 -4.99
N SER A 247 -5.58 13.92 -5.29
CA SER A 247 -6.66 14.16 -4.32
C SER A 247 -6.37 15.30 -3.33
N VAL A 248 -5.52 16.25 -3.74
CA VAL A 248 -5.26 17.49 -3.01
C VAL A 248 -5.55 18.68 -3.93
N SER A 249 -6.40 19.60 -3.50
CA SER A 249 -6.91 20.65 -4.40
C SER A 249 -5.95 21.82 -4.64
N ASP A 250 -4.93 21.97 -3.78
CA ASP A 250 -3.97 23.09 -3.83
C ASP A 250 -2.59 22.69 -4.35
N THR A 251 -2.44 21.45 -4.78
CA THR A 251 -1.33 20.93 -5.59
C THR A 251 -1.69 21.14 -7.06
N PRO A 252 -0.94 21.98 -7.81
CA PRO A 252 -1.11 22.09 -9.25
C PRO A 252 -0.98 20.72 -9.93
N ALA A 253 -1.91 20.39 -10.83
CA ALA A 253 -1.83 19.15 -11.59
C ALA A 253 -0.62 19.18 -12.54
N GLU A 254 0.09 18.07 -12.64
CA GLU A 254 1.21 17.89 -13.56
C GLU A 254 1.05 16.57 -14.33
N ALA A 255 1.49 16.54 -15.60
CA ALA A 255 1.24 15.42 -16.50
C ALA A 255 2.14 14.21 -16.22
N SER A 256 3.31 14.45 -15.63
CA SER A 256 4.32 13.44 -15.29
C SER A 256 5.19 13.96 -14.15
N ALA A 257 6.04 13.13 -13.56
CA ALA A 257 7.00 13.62 -12.57
C ALA A 257 8.07 14.52 -13.22
N ALA A 258 8.65 15.40 -12.42
CA ALA A 258 9.86 16.13 -12.74
C ALA A 258 11.12 15.26 -12.56
N SER A 259 12.26 15.76 -13.02
CA SER A 259 13.57 15.17 -12.76
C SER A 259 14.64 16.27 -12.73
N GLY A 260 15.67 16.08 -11.91
CA GLY A 260 16.66 17.12 -11.68
C GLY A 260 16.08 18.28 -10.87
N CYS A 261 16.55 19.49 -11.18
CA CYS A 261 16.08 20.74 -10.59
C CYS A 261 15.53 21.68 -11.67
N PRO A 262 14.36 21.36 -12.27
CA PRO A 262 13.82 22.17 -13.36
C PRO A 262 13.38 23.55 -12.85
N THR A 263 13.05 24.46 -13.78
CA THR A 263 12.46 25.76 -13.45
C THR A 263 11.34 26.09 -14.42
N GLY A 264 10.22 26.58 -13.92
CA GLY A 264 9.11 27.05 -14.76
C GLY A 264 8.42 25.95 -15.57
N ARG A 265 8.48 24.70 -15.08
CA ARG A 265 7.78 23.57 -15.69
C ARG A 265 6.27 23.74 -15.48
N ASP A 266 5.50 23.56 -16.53
CA ASP A 266 4.03 23.66 -16.56
C ASP A 266 3.59 22.70 -17.66
N THR A 267 3.11 21.53 -17.26
CA THR A 267 2.74 20.44 -18.18
C THR A 267 1.24 20.32 -18.39
N CYS A 268 0.43 20.94 -17.51
CA CYS A 268 -1.02 20.91 -17.58
C CYS A 268 -1.59 22.31 -17.80
N SER A 269 -2.07 22.56 -19.03
CA SER A 269 -2.68 23.84 -19.41
C SER A 269 -3.78 24.28 -18.45
N GLY A 270 -3.55 25.40 -17.75
CA GLY A 270 -4.51 25.99 -16.81
C GLY A 270 -4.48 25.40 -15.39
N GLY A 271 -3.60 24.42 -15.11
CA GLY A 271 -3.38 23.85 -13.78
C GLY A 271 -2.45 24.67 -12.88
N GLY A 272 -1.66 25.58 -13.48
CA GLY A 272 -0.59 26.31 -12.80
C GLY A 272 0.77 25.68 -13.07
N ALA A 273 1.84 26.30 -12.54
CA ALA A 273 3.17 25.71 -12.65
C ALA A 273 3.25 24.39 -11.88
N ASP A 274 3.91 23.39 -12.47
CA ASP A 274 4.09 22.07 -11.86
C ASP A 274 4.75 22.20 -10.48
N PRO A 275 4.36 21.37 -9.50
CA PRO A 275 4.83 21.46 -8.12
C PRO A 275 6.24 20.89 -7.92
N ILE A 276 7.21 21.32 -8.75
CA ILE A 276 8.58 20.80 -8.84
C ILE A 276 9.45 20.92 -7.57
N THR A 277 8.98 21.62 -6.55
CA THR A 277 9.64 21.71 -5.23
C THR A 277 8.91 20.90 -4.15
N ASN A 278 7.86 20.19 -4.52
CA ASN A 278 7.06 19.37 -3.61
C ASN A 278 7.81 18.08 -3.29
N PHE A 279 7.74 17.61 -2.04
CA PHE A 279 8.37 16.35 -1.65
C PHE A 279 7.74 15.12 -2.31
N MET A 280 6.52 15.22 -2.87
CA MET A 280 5.82 14.12 -3.54
C MET A 280 6.03 14.08 -5.06
N ASP A 281 6.95 14.90 -5.59
CA ASP A 281 7.46 14.81 -6.97
C ASP A 281 8.77 14.00 -7.00
N TYR A 282 9.39 13.79 -8.17
CA TYR A 282 10.66 13.07 -8.39
C TYR A 282 11.85 14.00 -8.71
N SER A 283 11.72 15.29 -8.40
CA SER A 283 12.84 16.23 -8.46
C SER A 283 13.98 15.80 -7.52
N ASP A 284 15.20 16.30 -7.77
CA ASP A 284 16.34 16.00 -6.91
C ASP A 284 16.13 16.58 -5.50
N ASP A 285 16.67 15.91 -4.46
CA ASP A 285 16.61 16.37 -3.05
C ASP A 285 16.99 17.85 -2.89
N ALA A 286 17.94 18.35 -3.67
CA ALA A 286 18.38 19.75 -3.57
C ALA A 286 17.28 20.78 -3.86
N CYS A 287 16.17 20.37 -4.46
CA CYS A 287 15.11 21.24 -4.97
C CYS A 287 13.73 20.96 -4.37
N MET A 288 13.53 19.80 -3.74
CA MET A 288 12.35 19.53 -2.92
C MET A 288 12.46 20.21 -1.56
N ASN A 289 11.39 20.85 -1.08
CA ASN A 289 11.41 21.56 0.20
C ASN A 289 10.05 21.82 0.85
N THR A 290 8.93 21.41 0.25
CA THR A 290 7.61 21.77 0.77
C THR A 290 6.56 20.68 0.61
N PHE A 291 5.62 20.65 1.55
CA PHE A 291 4.28 20.13 1.35
C PHE A 291 3.31 21.31 1.16
N SER A 292 2.21 21.13 0.43
CA SER A 292 1.13 22.12 0.37
C SER A 292 0.29 22.13 1.66
N PRO A 293 -0.42 23.23 1.96
CA PRO A 293 -1.41 23.24 3.05
C PRO A 293 -2.46 22.12 2.96
N GLY A 294 -2.89 21.78 1.74
CA GLY A 294 -3.82 20.67 1.48
C GLY A 294 -3.20 19.31 1.78
N GLN A 295 -1.95 19.07 1.38
CA GLN A 295 -1.22 17.85 1.74
C GLN A 295 -1.04 17.73 3.26
N ILE A 296 -0.72 18.82 3.95
CA ILE A 296 -0.67 18.85 5.42
C ILE A 296 -2.01 18.41 6.01
N THR A 297 -3.11 19.00 5.55
CA THR A 297 -4.46 18.66 6.03
C THR A 297 -4.80 17.20 5.75
N ARG A 298 -4.44 16.70 4.56
CA ARG A 298 -4.65 15.31 4.17
C ARG A 298 -3.89 14.36 5.09
N MET A 299 -2.59 14.59 5.32
CA MET A 299 -1.80 13.76 6.24
C MET A 299 -2.38 13.72 7.65
N GLN A 300 -2.91 14.84 8.14
CA GLN A 300 -3.56 14.91 9.45
C GLN A 300 -4.81 14.04 9.51
N ASN A 301 -5.69 14.14 8.51
CA ASN A 301 -6.90 13.32 8.43
C ASN A 301 -6.56 11.83 8.27
N GLN A 302 -5.58 11.50 7.41
CA GLN A 302 -5.09 10.13 7.22
C GLN A 302 -4.52 9.55 8.51
N TRP A 303 -3.74 10.35 9.24
CA TRP A 303 -3.24 9.97 10.56
C TRP A 303 -4.39 9.65 11.51
N ASP A 304 -5.38 10.52 11.63
CA ASP A 304 -6.49 10.31 12.57
C ASP A 304 -7.36 9.11 12.25
N THR A 305 -7.59 8.87 10.96
CA THR A 305 -8.44 7.78 10.49
C THR A 305 -7.77 6.43 10.66
N TYR A 306 -6.49 6.31 10.28
CA TYR A 306 -5.85 5.00 10.16
C TYR A 306 -4.76 4.74 11.21
N ARG A 307 -4.13 5.79 11.76
CA ARG A 307 -2.90 5.65 12.56
C ARG A 307 -3.04 6.04 14.02
N ALA A 308 -3.84 7.06 14.32
CA ALA A 308 -4.07 7.52 15.68
C ALA A 308 -4.71 6.40 16.49
N THR A 309 -4.17 6.12 17.68
CA THR A 309 -4.74 5.13 18.61
C THR A 309 -6.00 5.63 19.32
N SER A 310 -6.70 6.64 18.77
CA SER A 310 -8.11 6.85 19.08
C SER A 310 -8.92 5.95 18.17
N ALA A 311 -9.02 4.67 18.54
CA ALA A 311 -10.26 3.99 18.23
C ALA A 311 -11.39 4.95 18.71
N PRO A 312 -12.41 5.31 17.91
CA PRO A 312 -13.69 5.56 18.54
C PRO A 312 -13.89 4.37 19.50
N PRO A 313 -14.34 4.57 20.75
CA PRO A 313 -14.60 3.43 21.62
C PRO A 313 -15.37 2.43 20.77
N PRO A 314 -14.94 1.16 20.69
CA PRO A 314 -15.77 0.18 19.99
C PRO A 314 -17.18 0.41 20.52
N PRO A 315 -18.21 0.45 19.65
CA PRO A 315 -19.57 0.47 20.16
C PRO A 315 -19.62 -0.54 21.30
N PRO A 316 -20.15 -0.17 22.49
CA PRO A 316 -20.08 -1.04 23.67
C PRO A 316 -20.37 -2.44 23.18
N PRO A 317 -19.49 -3.43 23.49
CA PRO A 317 -19.66 -4.77 22.94
C PRO A 317 -21.13 -5.09 23.14
N PRO A 318 -21.86 -5.49 22.08
CA PRO A 318 -23.21 -5.96 22.29
C PRO A 318 -23.13 -6.91 23.48
N PRO A 319 -24.02 -6.79 24.48
CA PRO A 319 -23.96 -7.61 25.68
C PRO A 319 -23.64 -9.02 25.22
N PRO A 320 -22.64 -9.71 25.83
CA PRO A 320 -22.14 -10.97 25.32
C PRO A 320 -23.37 -11.78 24.92
N PRO A 321 -23.47 -12.18 23.63
CA PRO A 321 -24.66 -12.88 23.20
C PRO A 321 -24.87 -13.99 24.24
N PRO A 322 -26.10 -14.15 24.75
CA PRO A 322 -26.38 -15.31 25.58
C PRO A 322 -25.78 -16.51 24.84
N PRO A 323 -25.08 -17.42 25.55
CA PRO A 323 -24.42 -18.56 24.91
C PRO A 323 -25.35 -19.07 23.82
N PRO A 324 -24.86 -19.19 22.56
CA PRO A 324 -25.73 -19.46 21.43
C PRO A 324 -26.65 -20.60 21.85
N PRO A 325 -27.97 -20.41 21.73
CA PRO A 325 -28.87 -21.54 21.89
C PRO A 325 -28.30 -22.65 20.99
N PRO A 326 -28.27 -23.91 21.43
CA PRO A 326 -27.69 -25.00 20.62
C PRO A 326 -28.10 -24.85 19.14
N GLY A 327 -27.16 -24.49 18.24
CA GLY A 327 -27.50 -24.17 16.85
C GLY A 327 -26.69 -23.16 16.02
N ASP A 328 -25.72 -22.39 16.55
CA ASP A 328 -25.00 -21.39 15.73
C ASP A 328 -23.72 -21.91 15.07
N CYS A 329 -23.71 -21.87 13.74
CA CYS A 329 -22.63 -22.32 12.86
C CYS A 329 -21.51 -21.30 12.63
N ALA A 330 -20.37 -21.76 12.12
CA ALA A 330 -19.29 -20.90 11.61
C ALA A 330 -19.75 -19.97 10.47
N HIS A 331 -20.66 -20.44 9.62
CA HIS A 331 -21.39 -19.63 8.64
C HIS A 331 -22.74 -20.28 8.31
N ASP A 332 -23.60 -19.56 7.59
CA ASP A 332 -24.90 -20.08 7.17
C ASP A 332 -24.75 -21.31 6.26
N LYS A 333 -25.59 -22.32 6.47
CA LYS A 333 -25.61 -23.57 5.67
C LYS A 333 -25.89 -23.35 4.19
N CYS A 334 -26.43 -22.19 3.81
CA CYS A 334 -26.71 -21.80 2.45
C CYS A 334 -25.58 -21.01 1.77
N VAL A 335 -24.44 -20.84 2.43
CA VAL A 335 -23.27 -20.12 1.91
C VAL A 335 -22.08 -21.07 1.89
N THR A 336 -21.27 -21.02 0.84
CA THR A 336 -20.03 -21.80 0.77
C THR A 336 -18.97 -21.25 1.73
N GLY A 337 -18.12 -22.12 2.25
CA GLY A 337 -17.10 -21.72 3.22
C GLY A 337 -16.35 -22.89 3.84
N THR A 338 -15.84 -22.67 5.05
CA THR A 338 -15.15 -23.68 5.85
C THR A 338 -16.10 -24.81 6.25
N ALA A 339 -15.59 -26.02 6.49
CA ALA A 339 -16.42 -27.13 6.95
C ALA A 339 -17.29 -26.76 8.18
N LEU A 340 -18.57 -27.14 8.16
CA LEU A 340 -19.51 -26.86 9.25
C LEU A 340 -19.57 -28.00 10.27
N ASP A 341 -19.73 -27.67 11.55
CA ASP A 341 -19.80 -28.65 12.64
C ASP A 341 -21.19 -29.28 12.76
N ALA A 342 -21.32 -30.54 12.35
CA ALA A 342 -22.53 -31.36 12.44
C ALA A 342 -23.25 -31.32 13.80
N SER A 343 -22.50 -31.18 14.89
CA SER A 343 -23.03 -31.21 16.26
C SER A 343 -23.49 -29.84 16.78
N ALA A 344 -22.98 -28.76 16.17
CA ALA A 344 -23.28 -27.39 16.54
C ALA A 344 -24.28 -26.72 15.60
N CYS A 345 -24.38 -27.17 14.34
CA CYS A 345 -25.03 -26.47 13.24
C CYS A 345 -26.50 -26.83 12.94
N GLY A 346 -27.16 -27.47 13.90
CA GLY A 346 -28.55 -27.89 13.76
C GLY A 346 -28.73 -29.15 12.89
N SER A 347 -29.95 -29.66 12.89
CA SER A 347 -30.27 -30.99 12.33
C SER A 347 -30.09 -31.09 10.81
N VAL A 348 -30.22 -29.98 10.09
CA VAL A 348 -30.05 -29.95 8.63
C VAL A 348 -28.58 -30.14 8.25
N VAL A 349 -27.67 -29.43 8.90
CA VAL A 349 -26.23 -29.62 8.69
C VAL A 349 -25.81 -31.00 9.15
N ALA A 350 -26.33 -31.49 10.29
CA ALA A 350 -26.07 -32.86 10.73
C ALA A 350 -26.50 -33.92 9.69
N ALA A 351 -27.64 -33.70 9.02
CA ALA A 351 -28.12 -34.61 7.97
C ALA A 351 -27.24 -34.57 6.71
N VAL A 352 -26.81 -33.37 6.29
CA VAL A 352 -25.86 -33.21 5.18
C VAL A 352 -24.52 -33.84 5.54
N CYS A 353 -23.94 -33.55 6.71
CA CYS A 353 -22.67 -34.16 7.17
C CYS A 353 -22.72 -35.69 7.26
N ALA A 354 -23.89 -36.25 7.60
CA ALA A 354 -24.07 -37.70 7.70
C ALA A 354 -24.15 -38.37 6.32
N ALA A 355 -24.64 -37.65 5.32
CA ALA A 355 -24.70 -38.12 3.94
C ALA A 355 -23.38 -37.88 3.20
N ASP A 356 -22.79 -36.70 3.40
CA ASP A 356 -21.51 -36.28 2.86
C ASP A 356 -20.54 -35.79 3.96
N PRO A 357 -19.64 -36.67 4.43
CA PRO A 357 -18.62 -36.31 5.42
C PRO A 357 -17.62 -35.24 4.95
N TYR A 358 -17.49 -34.99 3.64
CA TYR A 358 -16.60 -33.96 3.11
C TYR A 358 -17.01 -32.57 3.59
N CYS A 359 -18.32 -32.29 3.61
CA CYS A 359 -18.91 -31.02 4.03
C CYS A 359 -18.49 -30.57 5.44
N CYS A 360 -18.10 -31.52 6.30
CA CYS A 360 -17.90 -31.28 7.73
C CYS A 360 -16.51 -31.68 8.22
N SER A 361 -15.66 -32.18 7.30
CA SER A 361 -14.25 -32.51 7.57
C SER A 361 -13.28 -31.71 6.71
N THR A 362 -13.73 -31.22 5.54
CA THR A 362 -12.86 -30.57 4.56
C THR A 362 -13.33 -29.16 4.22
N ALA A 363 -14.51 -29.00 3.60
CA ALA A 363 -15.04 -27.69 3.23
C ALA A 363 -16.56 -27.76 2.99
N TRP A 364 -17.26 -26.64 3.18
CA TRP A 364 -18.67 -26.51 2.84
C TRP A 364 -18.82 -25.86 1.46
N ASP A 365 -18.84 -26.66 0.39
CA ASP A 365 -18.84 -26.16 -0.98
C ASP A 365 -20.25 -26.05 -1.60
N SER A 366 -20.31 -25.77 -2.91
CA SER A 366 -21.58 -25.63 -3.62
C SER A 366 -22.42 -26.91 -3.68
N GLN A 367 -21.77 -28.09 -3.56
CA GLN A 367 -22.48 -29.36 -3.47
C GLN A 367 -23.14 -29.49 -2.08
N CYS A 368 -22.39 -29.17 -1.01
CA CYS A 368 -22.94 -29.12 0.35
C CYS A 368 -24.16 -28.18 0.47
N VAL A 369 -24.09 -26.99 -0.14
CA VAL A 369 -25.21 -26.04 -0.19
C VAL A 369 -26.41 -26.61 -0.97
N SER A 370 -26.16 -27.31 -2.08
CA SER A 370 -27.23 -27.95 -2.87
C SER A 370 -27.90 -29.08 -2.11
N GLU A 371 -27.12 -29.82 -1.31
CA GLU A 371 -27.59 -30.94 -0.49
C GLU A 371 -28.44 -30.52 0.70
N VAL A 372 -28.32 -29.27 1.17
CA VAL A 372 -29.23 -28.72 2.18
C VAL A 372 -30.69 -28.80 1.72
N SER A 373 -30.95 -28.60 0.42
CA SER A 373 -32.30 -28.64 -0.13
C SER A 373 -32.79 -30.07 -0.37
N SER A 374 -31.91 -30.96 -0.87
CA SER A 374 -32.29 -32.32 -1.26
C SER A 374 -32.26 -33.33 -0.11
N ILE A 375 -31.39 -33.15 0.88
CA ILE A 375 -31.19 -34.04 2.03
C ILE A 375 -31.81 -33.46 3.30
N GLY A 376 -31.65 -32.15 3.50
CA GLY A 376 -32.15 -31.42 4.68
C GLY A 376 -33.65 -31.13 4.68
N GLY A 377 -34.32 -31.24 3.53
CA GLY A 377 -35.76 -30.99 3.39
C GLY A 377 -36.18 -29.52 3.58
N SER A 378 -35.22 -28.58 3.60
CA SER A 378 -35.46 -27.15 3.80
C SER A 378 -35.37 -26.39 2.47
N ASN A 379 -36.44 -25.69 2.07
CA ASN A 379 -36.41 -24.69 0.99
C ASN A 379 -35.74 -23.38 1.45
N GLU A 380 -34.69 -23.45 2.27
CA GLU A 380 -34.08 -22.29 2.91
C GLU A 380 -32.90 -21.72 2.12
N CYS A 381 -32.25 -22.52 1.27
CA CYS A 381 -31.11 -22.10 0.45
C CYS A 381 -31.49 -21.68 -0.98
N VAL A 382 -32.77 -21.38 -1.23
CA VAL A 382 -33.15 -20.72 -2.47
C VAL A 382 -32.66 -19.28 -2.36
N ALA A 383 -31.68 -18.90 -3.18
CA ALA A 383 -31.16 -17.54 -3.24
C ALA A 383 -32.33 -16.54 -3.29
N SER A 384 -32.48 -15.72 -2.25
CA SER A 384 -33.46 -14.64 -2.29
C SER A 384 -32.99 -13.64 -3.34
N THR A 385 -33.77 -13.39 -4.39
CA THR A 385 -33.40 -12.40 -5.40
C THR A 385 -33.03 -11.08 -4.74
N CYS A 386 -31.84 -10.56 -5.04
CA CYS A 386 -31.43 -9.23 -4.57
C CYS A 386 -32.52 -8.19 -4.84
N ALA A 387 -32.67 -7.23 -3.90
CA ALA A 387 -33.65 -6.15 -4.02
C ALA A 387 -33.50 -5.35 -5.32
N HIS A 388 -32.27 -5.28 -5.84
CA HIS A 388 -31.92 -4.84 -7.18
C HIS A 388 -30.62 -5.50 -7.63
N SER A 389 -30.22 -5.27 -8.87
CA SER A 389 -28.92 -5.73 -9.39
C SER A 389 -27.76 -5.15 -8.56
N PRO A 390 -26.70 -5.93 -8.26
CA PRO A 390 -25.48 -5.41 -7.64
C PRO A 390 -24.77 -4.36 -8.51
N CYS A 391 -25.10 -4.30 -9.81
CA CYS A 391 -24.55 -3.32 -10.74
C CYS A 391 -25.29 -1.98 -10.78
N VAL A 392 -26.27 -1.76 -9.90
CA VAL A 392 -27.01 -0.51 -9.84
C VAL A 392 -27.04 -0.02 -8.40
N THR A 393 -26.90 1.29 -8.22
CA THR A 393 -27.02 1.92 -6.91
C THR A 393 -28.44 1.81 -6.37
N GLY A 394 -28.59 1.58 -5.06
CA GLY A 394 -29.89 1.50 -4.42
C GLY A 394 -29.79 1.25 -2.92
N THR A 395 -30.85 0.65 -2.38
CA THR A 395 -30.88 0.23 -0.98
C THR A 395 -29.81 -0.82 -0.71
N LYS A 396 -29.37 -0.95 0.55
CA LYS A 396 -28.43 -2.02 0.91
C LYS A 396 -28.89 -3.39 0.40
N LEU A 397 -27.95 -4.18 -0.12
CA LEU A 397 -28.20 -5.56 -0.53
C LEU A 397 -27.87 -6.53 0.62
N THR A 398 -28.55 -7.66 0.64
CA THR A 398 -28.37 -8.70 1.67
C THR A 398 -27.29 -9.68 1.23
N LYS A 399 -26.36 -10.04 2.12
CA LYS A 399 -25.37 -11.10 1.85
C LYS A 399 -26.08 -12.38 1.36
N GLY A 400 -25.56 -12.99 0.29
CA GLY A 400 -26.13 -14.19 -0.32
C GLY A 400 -27.39 -13.97 -1.17
N CYS A 401 -27.78 -12.73 -1.47
CA CYS A 401 -28.94 -12.46 -2.31
C CYS A 401 -28.71 -12.74 -3.81
N ASP A 402 -27.45 -12.95 -4.22
CA ASP A 402 -27.10 -13.33 -5.58
C ASP A 402 -26.46 -14.73 -5.58
N PRO A 403 -26.77 -15.54 -6.61
CA PRO A 403 -26.27 -16.91 -6.70
C PRO A 403 -24.76 -16.99 -6.99
N GLU A 404 -24.13 -15.89 -7.40
CA GLU A 404 -22.71 -15.83 -7.75
C GLU A 404 -21.83 -15.40 -6.55
N GLY A 405 -22.43 -15.05 -5.40
CA GLY A 405 -21.70 -14.63 -4.21
C GLY A 405 -21.07 -13.23 -4.30
N VAL A 406 -21.39 -12.45 -5.32
CA VAL A 406 -20.85 -11.11 -5.59
C VAL A 406 -21.17 -10.16 -4.45
N VAL A 407 -22.42 -10.12 -3.99
CA VAL A 407 -22.85 -9.26 -2.90
C VAL A 407 -22.12 -9.65 -1.63
N THR A 408 -21.97 -10.96 -1.36
CA THR A 408 -21.23 -11.44 -0.19
C THR A 408 -19.78 -10.98 -0.19
N ALA A 409 -19.08 -11.08 -1.34
CA ALA A 409 -17.70 -10.64 -1.48
C ALA A 409 -17.56 -9.14 -1.21
N VAL A 410 -18.39 -8.31 -1.86
CA VAL A 410 -18.41 -6.85 -1.65
C VAL A 410 -18.74 -6.50 -0.21
N CYS A 411 -19.78 -7.10 0.38
CA CYS A 411 -20.15 -6.85 1.79
C CYS A 411 -19.08 -7.24 2.81
N ASN A 412 -18.19 -8.19 2.47
CA ASN A 412 -17.11 -8.63 3.36
C ASN A 412 -15.93 -7.65 3.32
N ALA A 413 -15.67 -7.04 2.16
CA ALA A 413 -14.65 -6.02 2.00
C ALA A 413 -15.14 -4.64 2.48
N ASP A 414 -16.37 -4.26 2.11
CA ASP A 414 -17.01 -3.02 2.53
C ASP A 414 -18.36 -3.30 3.25
N PRO A 415 -18.36 -3.35 4.60
CA PRO A 415 -19.57 -3.51 5.38
C PRO A 415 -20.60 -2.38 5.18
N TYR A 416 -20.21 -1.20 4.67
CA TYR A 416 -21.15 -0.11 4.38
C TYR A 416 -22.22 -0.54 3.37
N CYS A 417 -21.82 -1.29 2.34
CA CYS A 417 -22.70 -1.72 1.25
C CYS A 417 -23.93 -2.50 1.71
N CYS A 418 -23.81 -3.16 2.86
CA CYS A 418 -24.81 -4.11 3.35
C CYS A 418 -25.39 -3.74 4.71
N ASN A 419 -24.77 -2.77 5.40
CA ASN A 419 -25.31 -2.19 6.62
C ASN A 419 -26.07 -0.88 6.35
N THR A 420 -25.62 -0.09 5.37
CA THR A 420 -26.07 1.28 5.15
C THR A 420 -26.78 1.44 3.81
N SER A 421 -26.06 1.33 2.69
CA SER A 421 -26.60 1.60 1.34
C SER A 421 -25.72 0.97 0.27
N TRP A 422 -26.30 0.61 -0.89
CA TRP A 422 -25.54 0.14 -2.04
C TRP A 422 -25.30 1.29 -3.02
N ASP A 423 -24.24 2.08 -2.83
CA ASP A 423 -23.99 3.27 -3.65
C ASP A 423 -23.02 3.02 -4.82
N SER A 424 -22.53 4.09 -5.46
CA SER A 424 -21.62 3.98 -6.61
C SER A 424 -20.28 3.35 -6.28
N VAL A 425 -19.81 3.44 -5.03
CA VAL A 425 -18.57 2.77 -4.61
C VAL A 425 -18.84 1.26 -4.51
N CYS A 426 -19.96 0.85 -3.91
CA CYS A 426 -20.38 -0.56 -3.86
C CYS A 426 -20.50 -1.18 -5.26
N VAL A 427 -21.02 -0.41 -6.23
CA VAL A 427 -21.08 -0.85 -7.64
C VAL A 427 -19.68 -0.96 -8.25
N SER A 428 -18.76 -0.03 -7.96
CA SER A 428 -17.37 -0.13 -8.44
C SER A 428 -16.61 -1.34 -7.84
N GLU A 429 -16.94 -1.71 -6.61
CA GLU A 429 -16.39 -2.87 -5.91
C GLU A 429 -16.85 -4.21 -6.51
N VAL A 430 -18.01 -4.26 -7.16
CA VAL A 430 -18.43 -5.47 -7.90
C VAL A 430 -17.39 -5.86 -8.97
N THR A 431 -16.81 -4.86 -9.64
CA THR A 431 -15.78 -5.12 -10.65
C THR A 431 -14.44 -5.45 -9.99
N SER A 432 -13.98 -4.63 -9.04
CA SER A 432 -12.63 -4.75 -8.47
C SER A 432 -12.47 -5.89 -7.45
N ILE A 433 -13.55 -6.35 -6.81
CA ILE A 433 -13.51 -7.39 -5.76
C ILE A 433 -14.06 -8.73 -6.28
N ALA A 434 -15.18 -8.70 -6.99
CA ALA A 434 -15.83 -9.92 -7.47
C ALA A 434 -15.50 -10.25 -8.94
N GLY A 435 -14.69 -9.43 -9.61
CA GLY A 435 -14.27 -9.66 -11.01
C GLY A 435 -15.44 -9.59 -12.02
N LYS A 436 -16.59 -9.03 -11.63
CA LYS A 436 -17.79 -8.99 -12.46
C LYS A 436 -17.97 -7.61 -13.10
N THR A 437 -18.02 -7.56 -14.42
CA THR A 437 -18.24 -6.31 -15.15
C THR A 437 -19.70 -5.87 -15.06
N CYS A 438 -19.92 -4.66 -14.56
CA CYS A 438 -21.24 -4.04 -14.55
C CYS A 438 -21.50 -3.25 -15.85
N PRO A 439 -22.63 -3.48 -16.54
CA PRO A 439 -22.95 -2.86 -17.82
C PRO A 439 -23.39 -1.39 -17.73
#